data_AF-A0A2N1IQH3-F1
#
_entry.id   AF-A0A2N1IQH3-F1
#
_cell.length_a   1.000
_cell.length_b   1.000
_cell.length_c   1.000
_cell.angle_alpha   90.00
_cell.angle_beta   90.00
_cell.angle_gamma   90.00
#
_symmetry.space_group_name_H-M   'P 1'
#
loop_
_entity.id
_entity.type
_entity.pdbx_description
1 polymer ?
#
loop_
_entity_poly.entity_id
_entity_poly.type
_entity_poly.pdbx_seq_one_letter_code
_entity_poly.pdbx_strand_id
1 'polypeptide(L)'
;MGKDNNTPTDQNSAVVNALDSTLEKPVPAPRAAATNRQAPTDKPEPEPVSEGYPADPEFQLRGGFANLMLDAASPLFGLVLRLRTLDELPNIQDVHQQVRSQIDNIQEEMRQHGYEPAQLLAYSYGLCLFIDEAVMERPWGKSSCWSHEPLLSIFHDETWGGEKIFTVITRLMQEPKRY
;
A
#
# COMPACT_ATOMS: atom_id res chain seq x y z
N MET A 1 -55.32 3.74 50.09
CA MET A 1 -53.96 3.52 49.55
C MET A 1 -53.38 2.34 50.33
N GLY A 2 -53.39 1.06 49.91
CA GLY A 2 -53.01 0.45 48.63
C GLY A 2 -51.48 0.41 48.52
N LYS A 3 -50.73 -0.70 48.42
CA LYS A 3 -50.90 -2.19 48.35
C LYS A 3 -49.59 -2.79 48.95
N ASP A 4 -49.57 -3.78 49.84
CA ASP A 4 -49.71 -5.26 49.70
C ASP A 4 -48.68 -6.02 48.83
N ASN A 5 -47.97 -6.94 49.51
CA ASN A 5 -47.55 -8.31 49.15
C ASN A 5 -46.27 -8.63 48.33
N ASN A 6 -45.31 -9.24 49.05
CA ASN A 6 -44.84 -10.65 49.00
C ASN A 6 -44.90 -11.45 47.65
N THR A 7 -43.78 -12.13 47.36
CA THR A 7 -43.41 -13.20 46.39
C THR A 7 -44.49 -14.26 46.06
N PRO A 8 -44.49 -14.97 44.89
CA PRO A 8 -43.53 -16.08 44.64
C PRO A 8 -43.19 -16.44 43.15
N THR A 9 -42.19 -17.32 43.02
CA THR A 9 -41.88 -18.31 41.96
C THR A 9 -43.12 -18.88 41.22
N ASP A 10 -43.01 -19.22 39.92
CA ASP A 10 -43.08 -20.60 39.37
C ASP A 10 -43.43 -20.71 37.86
N GLN A 11 -42.75 -21.67 37.19
CA GLN A 11 -43.21 -22.59 36.12
C GLN A 11 -43.90 -22.10 34.81
N ASN A 12 -43.26 -22.41 33.67
CA ASN A 12 -43.71 -23.36 32.60
C ASN A 12 -42.91 -23.05 31.32
N SER A 13 -41.99 -23.90 30.87
CA SER A 13 -42.21 -25.18 30.18
C SER A 13 -43.02 -25.08 28.88
N ALA A 14 -42.38 -25.54 27.81
CA ALA A 14 -42.98 -26.23 26.68
C ALA A 14 -43.91 -25.43 25.75
N VAL A 15 -43.32 -24.92 24.66
CA VAL A 15 -43.99 -24.92 23.35
C VAL A 15 -42.92 -25.04 22.24
N VAL A 16 -42.92 -26.22 21.59
CA VAL A 16 -42.56 -26.52 20.18
C VAL A 16 -41.09 -26.31 19.76
N ASN A 17 -40.20 -27.32 19.67
CA ASN A 17 -40.29 -28.67 19.11
C ASN A 17 -41.08 -28.74 17.79
N ALA A 18 -40.39 -28.47 16.66
CA ALA A 18 -40.48 -29.26 15.42
C ALA A 18 -39.74 -28.56 14.27
N LEU A 19 -38.43 -28.81 14.12
CA LEU A 19 -37.78 -28.96 12.81
C LEU A 19 -36.67 -30.02 12.94
N ASP A 20 -37.13 -31.22 13.27
CA ASP A 20 -36.61 -32.53 12.83
C ASP A 20 -36.43 -32.51 11.30
N SER A 21 -35.50 -33.14 10.59
CA SER A 21 -34.28 -33.90 10.88
C SER A 21 -33.68 -34.18 9.51
N THR A 22 -32.36 -34.09 9.32
CA THR A 22 -31.67 -34.93 8.33
C THR A 22 -30.19 -35.08 8.73
N LEU A 23 -29.94 -36.15 9.50
CA LEU A 23 -28.75 -37.02 9.43
C LEU A 23 -27.44 -36.59 10.11
N GLU A 24 -27.39 -36.68 11.44
CA GLU A 24 -26.18 -37.15 12.16
C GLU A 24 -26.52 -38.42 12.94
N LYS A 25 -25.76 -39.49 12.73
CA LYS A 25 -25.78 -40.71 13.56
C LYS A 25 -24.38 -40.94 14.15
N PRO A 26 -24.24 -41.09 15.48
CA PRO A 26 -23.00 -41.53 16.09
C PRO A 26 -22.95 -43.07 16.19
N VAL A 27 -21.76 -43.65 16.00
CA VAL A 27 -21.52 -45.11 16.15
C VAL A 27 -20.60 -45.35 17.35
N PRO A 28 -20.88 -46.35 18.22
CA PRO A 28 -20.10 -46.63 19.42
C PRO A 28 -18.86 -47.50 19.15
N ALA A 29 -17.89 -47.42 20.07
CA ALA A 29 -16.60 -48.12 20.03
C ALA A 29 -16.70 -49.62 20.40
N PRO A 30 -15.89 -50.51 19.80
CA PRO A 30 -15.58 -51.83 20.35
C PRO A 30 -14.20 -51.87 21.01
N ARG A 31 -14.07 -52.62 22.12
CA ARG A 31 -12.82 -52.90 22.81
C ARG A 31 -12.21 -54.24 22.32
N ALA A 32 -10.88 -54.22 22.16
CA ALA A 32 -9.91 -55.32 22.09
C ALA A 32 -9.76 -56.12 20.78
N ALA A 33 -8.67 -55.86 20.06
CA ALA A 33 -7.67 -56.86 19.66
C ALA A 33 -6.40 -56.14 19.18
N ALA A 34 -5.29 -56.30 19.89
CA ALA A 34 -3.99 -55.87 19.40
C ALA A 34 -3.63 -56.74 18.18
N THR A 35 -3.52 -56.13 17.01
CA THR A 35 -2.94 -56.77 15.82
C THR A 35 -2.17 -55.72 15.05
N ASN A 36 -0.85 -55.93 15.04
CA ASN A 36 0.13 -55.18 14.27
C ASN A 36 -0.22 -55.24 12.77
N ARG A 37 -0.57 -54.10 12.16
CA ARG A 37 -0.65 -53.94 10.70
C ARG A 37 -0.10 -52.55 10.33
N GLN A 38 0.99 -52.56 9.57
CA GLN A 38 1.68 -51.38 9.06
C GLN A 38 0.74 -50.54 8.17
N ALA A 39 0.77 -49.23 8.36
CA ALA A 39 0.13 -48.26 7.46
C ALA A 39 0.88 -48.23 6.12
N PRO A 40 0.18 -48.18 4.96
CA PRO A 40 0.82 -47.82 3.71
C PRO A 40 1.27 -46.36 3.80
N THR A 41 2.54 -46.14 3.48
CA THR A 41 3.14 -44.81 3.35
C THR A 41 2.76 -44.25 1.98
N ASP A 42 1.60 -43.59 1.89
CA ASP A 42 1.30 -42.73 0.74
C ASP A 42 2.19 -41.49 0.84
N LYS A 43 3.30 -41.57 0.10
CA LYS A 43 4.24 -40.48 -0.13
C LYS A 43 3.51 -39.44 -1.00
N PRO A 44 3.36 -38.16 -0.57
CA PRO A 44 2.81 -37.14 -1.45
C PRO A 44 3.69 -37.03 -2.70
N GLU A 45 3.08 -37.21 -3.86
CA GLU A 45 3.67 -37.00 -5.17
C GLU A 45 4.07 -35.52 -5.28
N PRO A 46 5.30 -35.18 -5.71
CA PRO A 46 5.71 -33.80 -5.78
C PRO A 46 4.85 -33.07 -6.83
N GLU A 47 4.20 -31.97 -6.41
CA GLU A 47 3.62 -31.01 -7.34
C GLU A 47 4.68 -30.65 -8.40
N PRO A 48 4.28 -30.44 -9.68
CA PRO A 48 5.24 -30.04 -10.70
C PRO A 48 5.92 -28.76 -10.20
N VAL A 49 7.24 -28.87 -9.97
CA VAL A 49 8.12 -27.74 -9.74
C VAL A 49 7.84 -26.77 -10.88
N SER A 50 7.22 -25.63 -10.56
CA SER A 50 7.12 -24.52 -11.49
C SER A 50 8.54 -24.14 -11.85
N GLU A 51 9.04 -24.61 -13.01
CA GLU A 51 10.20 -23.99 -13.65
C GLU A 51 9.84 -22.50 -13.75
N GLY A 52 10.55 -21.68 -12.96
CA GLY A 52 10.29 -20.24 -12.91
C GLY A 52 10.29 -19.67 -14.32
N TYR A 53 9.43 -18.70 -14.57
CA TYR A 53 9.42 -17.99 -15.85
C TYR A 53 10.85 -17.52 -16.18
N PRO A 54 11.35 -17.76 -17.41
CA PRO A 54 12.65 -17.23 -17.81
C PRO A 54 12.60 -15.71 -17.64
N ALA A 55 13.64 -15.14 -17.03
CA ALA A 55 13.76 -13.69 -16.92
C ALA A 55 13.71 -13.10 -18.34
N ASP A 56 12.78 -12.19 -18.57
CA ASP A 56 12.67 -11.40 -19.80
C ASP A 56 13.49 -10.12 -19.60
N PRO A 57 14.73 -10.05 -20.13
CA PRO A 57 15.58 -8.88 -19.95
C PRO A 57 15.08 -7.67 -20.73
N GLU A 58 14.19 -7.88 -21.71
CA GLU A 58 13.55 -6.82 -22.49
C GLU A 58 12.23 -6.36 -21.85
N PHE A 59 11.83 -6.92 -20.72
CA PHE A 59 10.61 -6.51 -20.03
C PHE A 59 10.74 -5.08 -19.52
N GLN A 60 10.17 -4.14 -20.27
CA GLN A 60 10.13 -2.74 -19.94
C GLN A 60 9.06 -2.50 -18.84
N LEU A 61 9.49 -2.41 -17.58
CA LEU A 61 8.61 -2.07 -16.44
C LEU A 61 8.02 -0.65 -16.51
N ARG A 62 8.67 0.23 -17.29
CA ARG A 62 8.28 1.60 -17.61
C ARG A 62 8.39 1.78 -19.11
N GLY A 63 7.70 2.76 -19.69
CA GLY A 63 7.64 2.92 -21.13
C GLY A 63 6.21 3.13 -21.58
N GLY A 64 5.93 4.37 -21.97
CA GLY A 64 4.65 4.76 -22.55
C GLY A 64 4.59 6.26 -22.83
N PHE A 65 5.41 7.06 -22.14
CA PHE A 65 5.51 8.48 -22.40
C PHE A 65 6.66 8.78 -23.35
N ALA A 66 6.39 9.62 -24.36
CA ALA A 66 7.43 10.14 -25.23
C ALA A 66 8.40 11.11 -24.50
N ASN A 67 7.96 11.68 -23.37
CA ASN A 67 8.79 12.53 -22.53
C ASN A 67 9.38 11.70 -21.38
N LEU A 68 10.71 11.60 -21.35
CA LEU A 68 11.42 10.75 -20.39
C LEU A 68 11.21 11.19 -18.93
N MET A 69 11.09 12.48 -18.65
CA MET A 69 10.79 12.95 -17.30
C MET A 69 9.41 12.47 -16.83
N LEU A 70 8.42 12.46 -17.72
CA LEU A 70 7.09 11.93 -17.40
C LEU A 70 7.11 10.41 -17.22
N ASP A 71 7.87 9.71 -18.05
CA ASP A 71 8.03 8.25 -17.95
C ASP A 71 8.68 7.86 -16.62
N ALA A 72 9.77 8.54 -16.25
CA ALA A 72 10.52 8.29 -15.03
C ALA A 72 9.70 8.61 -13.76
N ALA A 73 8.90 9.68 -13.76
CA ALA A 73 8.00 10.01 -12.64
C ALA A 73 6.69 9.22 -12.60
N SER A 74 6.33 8.48 -13.64
CA SER A 74 5.05 7.78 -13.74
C SER A 74 4.68 6.95 -12.49
N PRO A 75 5.60 6.17 -11.89
CA PRO A 75 5.29 5.42 -10.67
C PRO A 75 4.95 6.32 -9.47
N LEU A 76 5.61 7.48 -9.35
CA LEU A 76 5.36 8.45 -8.28
C LEU A 76 4.03 9.16 -8.48
N PHE A 77 3.62 9.44 -9.72
CA PHE A 77 2.27 9.95 -9.99
C PHE A 77 1.19 8.93 -9.59
N GLY A 78 1.38 7.65 -9.93
CA GLY A 78 0.48 6.58 -9.49
C GLY A 78 0.41 6.48 -7.96
N LEU A 79 1.55 6.60 -7.28
CA LEU A 79 1.60 6.65 -5.82
C LEU A 79 0.82 7.85 -5.25
N VAL A 80 0.99 9.06 -5.78
CA VAL A 80 0.26 10.24 -5.32
C VAL A 80 -1.25 10.07 -5.46
N LEU A 81 -1.71 9.51 -6.59
CA LEU A 81 -3.14 9.19 -6.77
C LEU A 81 -3.63 8.25 -5.67
N ARG A 82 -2.83 7.25 -5.28
CA ARG A 82 -3.18 6.35 -4.17
C ARG A 82 -3.18 7.08 -2.82
N LEU A 83 -2.15 7.84 -2.50
CA LEU A 83 -1.99 8.54 -1.22
C LEU A 83 -3.19 9.45 -0.90
N ARG A 84 -3.71 10.15 -1.91
CA ARG A 84 -4.88 11.03 -1.77
C ARG A 84 -6.16 10.31 -1.35
N THR A 85 -6.26 9.01 -1.61
CA THR A 85 -7.44 8.18 -1.31
C THR A 85 -7.31 7.36 -0.02
N LEU A 86 -6.14 7.36 0.62
CA LEU A 86 -5.88 6.53 1.79
C LEU A 86 -6.36 7.20 3.08
N ASP A 87 -7.13 6.46 3.88
CA ASP A 87 -7.58 6.90 5.20
C ASP A 87 -6.50 6.71 6.28
N GLU A 88 -5.57 5.78 6.07
CA GLU A 88 -4.41 5.53 6.92
C GLU A 88 -3.21 5.02 6.10
N LEU A 89 -2.00 5.20 6.64
CA LEU A 89 -0.76 4.68 6.07
C LEU A 89 0.18 4.20 7.19
N PRO A 90 0.02 2.95 7.67
CA PRO A 90 0.79 2.44 8.81
C PRO A 90 2.32 2.37 8.57
N ASN A 91 2.74 2.12 7.33
CA ASN A 91 4.13 1.99 6.92
C ASN A 91 4.70 3.28 6.30
N ILE A 92 4.27 4.45 6.78
CA ILE A 92 4.66 5.75 6.21
C ILE A 92 6.18 5.98 6.16
N GLN A 93 6.93 5.47 7.15
CA GLN A 93 8.38 5.62 7.19
C GLN A 93 9.06 4.90 6.01
N ASP A 94 8.60 3.69 5.70
CA ASP A 94 9.12 2.91 4.57
C ASP A 94 8.77 3.57 3.24
N VAL A 95 7.53 4.05 3.10
CA VAL A 95 7.09 4.78 1.90
C VAL A 95 7.91 6.07 1.73
N HIS A 96 8.16 6.81 2.80
CA HIS A 96 8.98 8.01 2.76
C HIS A 96 10.39 7.71 2.26
N GLN A 97 11.03 6.69 2.81
CA GLN A 97 12.36 6.26 2.38
C GLN A 97 12.36 5.81 0.92
N GLN A 98 11.36 5.03 0.51
CA GLN A 98 11.25 4.54 -0.85
C GLN A 98 11.05 5.67 -1.86
N VAL A 99 10.27 6.70 -1.52
CA VAL A 99 10.09 7.87 -2.38
C VAL A 99 11.38 8.68 -2.50
N ARG A 100 12.11 8.90 -1.40
CA ARG A 100 13.45 9.55 -1.45
C ARG A 100 14.37 8.83 -2.43
N SER A 101 14.52 7.52 -2.26
CA SER A 101 15.36 6.72 -3.14
C SER A 101 14.88 6.73 -4.60
N GLN A 102 13.58 6.75 -4.85
CA GLN A 102 13.05 6.88 -6.21
C GLN A 102 13.38 8.24 -6.83
N ILE A 103 13.28 9.33 -6.06
CA ILE A 103 13.62 10.68 -6.54
C ILE A 103 15.11 10.78 -6.87
N ASP A 104 15.98 10.23 -6.02
CA ASP A 104 17.43 10.14 -6.30
C ASP A 104 17.70 9.38 -7.60
N ASN A 105 17.08 8.20 -7.76
CA ASN A 105 17.26 7.37 -8.95
C ASN A 105 16.76 8.08 -10.22
N ILE A 106 15.63 8.77 -10.15
CA ILE A 106 15.11 9.54 -11.29
C ILE A 106 16.06 10.68 -11.65
N GLN A 107 16.57 11.42 -10.67
CA GLN A 107 17.53 12.50 -10.94
C GLN A 107 18.81 11.98 -11.58
N GLU A 108 19.32 10.83 -11.12
CA GLU A 108 20.45 10.13 -11.71
C GLU A 108 20.16 9.72 -13.16
N GLU A 109 19.02 9.09 -13.40
CA GLU A 109 18.58 8.66 -14.72
C GLU A 109 18.50 9.84 -15.69
N MET A 110 17.86 10.96 -15.29
CA MET A 110 17.78 12.14 -16.15
C MET A 110 19.17 12.75 -16.39
N ARG A 111 20.06 12.76 -15.39
CA ARG A 111 21.43 13.24 -15.58
C ARG A 111 22.18 12.41 -16.63
N GLN A 112 22.01 11.08 -16.63
CA GLN A 112 22.61 10.19 -17.61
C GLN A 112 22.09 10.42 -19.04
N HIS A 113 20.86 10.91 -19.17
CA HIS A 113 20.26 11.28 -20.46
C HIS A 113 20.60 12.71 -20.91
N GLY A 114 21.50 13.41 -20.22
CA GLY A 114 22.03 14.71 -20.63
C GLY A 114 21.14 15.90 -20.29
N TYR A 115 20.19 15.75 -19.38
CA TYR A 115 19.40 16.87 -18.89
C TYR A 115 20.25 17.85 -18.07
N GLU A 116 20.06 19.14 -18.31
CA GLU A 116 20.83 20.21 -17.67
C GLU A 116 20.51 20.31 -16.16
N PRO A 117 21.50 20.65 -15.31
CA PRO A 117 21.29 20.73 -13.86
C PRO A 117 20.15 21.68 -13.44
N ALA A 118 19.97 22.79 -14.14
CA ALA A 118 18.88 23.74 -13.86
C ALA A 118 17.50 23.13 -14.15
N GLN A 119 17.39 22.29 -15.19
CA GLN A 119 16.17 21.59 -15.54
C GLN A 119 15.86 20.49 -14.53
N LEU A 120 16.88 19.73 -14.12
CA LEU A 120 16.76 18.71 -13.06
C LEU A 120 16.30 19.34 -11.75
N LEU A 121 16.89 20.48 -11.36
CA LEU A 121 16.53 21.18 -10.13
C LEU A 121 15.06 21.65 -10.15
N ALA A 122 14.60 22.22 -11.27
CA ALA A 122 13.21 22.65 -11.39
C ALA A 122 12.23 21.48 -11.40
N TYR A 123 12.61 20.38 -12.07
CA TYR A 123 11.83 19.16 -12.16
C TYR A 123 11.69 18.46 -10.80
N SER A 124 12.80 18.23 -10.08
CA SER A 124 12.77 17.61 -8.76
C SER A 124 12.06 18.48 -7.74
N TYR A 125 12.16 19.81 -7.85
CA TYR A 125 11.42 20.74 -7.00
C TYR A 125 9.91 20.57 -7.15
N GLY A 126 9.42 20.57 -8.39
CA GLY A 126 7.99 20.36 -8.66
C GLY A 126 7.49 19.00 -8.19
N LEU A 127 8.30 17.95 -8.38
CA LEU A 127 7.97 16.59 -7.97
C LEU A 127 7.90 16.44 -6.45
N CYS A 128 8.89 16.97 -5.72
CA CYS A 128 8.91 16.95 -4.25
C CYS A 128 7.70 17.70 -3.69
N LEU A 129 7.46 18.93 -4.15
CA LEU A 129 6.33 19.74 -3.72
C LEU A 129 4.99 19.03 -3.99
N PHE A 130 4.81 18.44 -5.17
CA PHE A 130 3.57 17.76 -5.52
C PHE A 130 3.27 16.57 -4.61
N ILE A 131 4.29 15.78 -4.26
CA ILE A 131 4.14 14.62 -3.38
C ILE A 131 3.90 15.07 -1.94
N ASP A 132 4.66 16.05 -1.45
CA ASP A 132 4.51 16.58 -0.10
C ASP A 132 3.10 17.13 0.12
N GLU A 133 2.56 17.91 -0.81
CA GLU A 133 1.18 18.43 -0.73
C GLU A 133 0.16 17.28 -0.66
N ALA A 134 0.29 16.24 -1.50
CA ALA A 134 -0.62 15.11 -1.47
C ALA A 134 -0.61 14.35 -0.13
N VAL A 135 0.54 14.28 0.54
CA VAL A 135 0.66 13.70 1.89
C VAL A 135 0.06 14.64 2.93
N MET A 136 0.38 15.94 2.87
CA MET A 136 -0.08 16.95 3.83
C MET A 136 -1.58 17.25 3.71
N GLU A 137 -2.23 16.92 2.59
CA GLU A 137 -3.69 16.91 2.44
C GLU A 137 -4.37 15.92 3.42
N ARG A 138 -3.65 14.90 3.93
CA ARG A 138 -4.20 13.82 4.75
C ARG A 138 -3.90 14.00 6.25
N PRO A 139 -4.83 13.65 7.17
CA PRO A 139 -4.60 13.78 8.61
C PRO A 139 -3.37 13.00 9.11
N TRP A 140 -3.17 11.77 8.61
CA TRP A 140 -2.03 10.95 8.96
C TRP A 140 -0.69 11.54 8.46
N GLY A 141 -0.69 12.29 7.36
CA GLY A 141 0.51 12.93 6.84
C GLY A 141 1.01 14.05 7.74
N LYS A 142 0.09 14.89 8.22
CA LYS A 142 0.36 16.02 9.14
C LYS A 142 0.90 15.60 10.51
N SER A 143 0.72 14.34 10.91
CA SER A 143 1.13 13.80 12.21
C SER A 143 2.12 12.64 12.03
N SER A 144 3.07 12.78 11.10
CA SER A 144 4.02 11.72 10.75
C SER A 144 5.47 12.20 10.64
N CYS A 145 6.40 11.30 10.35
CA CYS A 145 7.77 11.67 10.01
C CYS A 145 7.85 12.60 8.80
N TRP A 146 6.91 12.50 7.85
CA TRP A 146 6.88 13.29 6.63
C TRP A 146 6.63 14.78 6.89
N SER A 147 5.88 15.13 7.93
CA SER A 147 5.65 16.54 8.28
C SER A 147 6.86 17.17 8.96
N HIS A 148 7.74 16.36 9.56
CA HIS A 148 8.97 16.82 10.20
C HIS A 148 10.12 16.97 9.20
N GLU A 149 10.18 16.06 8.23
CA GLU A 149 11.22 16.03 7.20
C GLU A 149 10.56 15.83 5.81
N PRO A 150 9.88 16.85 5.25
CA PRO A 150 9.25 16.74 3.93
C PRO A 150 10.32 16.64 2.83
N LEU A 151 9.94 16.10 1.67
CA LEU A 151 10.86 15.90 0.55
C LEU A 151 11.49 17.21 0.10
N LEU A 152 10.72 18.29 0.07
CA LEU A 152 11.21 19.62 -0.28
C LEU A 152 12.33 20.07 0.66
N SER A 153 12.25 19.72 1.95
CA SER A 153 13.29 20.06 2.92
C SER A 153 14.55 19.23 2.70
N ILE A 154 14.39 17.99 2.28
CA ILE A 154 15.50 17.05 2.06
C ILE A 154 16.28 17.40 0.79
N PHE A 155 15.57 17.70 -0.29
CA PHE A 155 16.18 17.88 -1.63
C PHE A 155 16.48 19.34 -1.97
N HIS A 156 15.81 20.29 -1.29
CA HIS A 156 15.89 21.71 -1.64
C HIS A 156 16.07 22.64 -0.44
N ASP A 157 16.30 22.10 0.77
CA ASP A 157 16.45 22.85 2.02
C ASP A 157 15.28 23.83 2.28
N GLU A 158 14.08 23.46 1.83
CA GLU A 158 12.87 24.28 1.91
C GLU A 158 11.70 23.56 2.56
N THR A 159 10.97 24.24 3.44
CA THR A 159 9.85 23.62 4.15
C THR A 159 8.49 23.90 3.52
N TRP A 160 8.35 24.97 2.72
CA TRP A 160 7.09 25.39 2.09
C TRP A 160 7.36 25.95 0.68
N GLY A 161 6.83 25.31 -0.36
CA GLY A 161 7.14 25.65 -1.76
C GLY A 161 6.02 26.32 -2.57
N GLY A 162 4.86 26.59 -1.94
CA GLY A 162 3.64 27.03 -2.63
C GLY A 162 3.77 28.33 -3.43
N GLU A 163 4.61 29.27 -3.01
CA GLU A 163 4.86 30.51 -3.77
C GLU A 163 6.04 30.38 -4.75
N LYS A 164 7.11 29.70 -4.34
CA LYS A 164 8.33 29.59 -5.13
C LYS A 164 8.12 28.77 -6.40
N ILE A 165 7.22 27.79 -6.41
CA ILE A 165 6.90 27.03 -7.63
C ILE A 165 6.45 27.94 -8.78
N PHE A 166 5.70 29.00 -8.51
CA PHE A 166 5.29 29.97 -9.54
C PHE A 166 6.48 30.77 -10.08
N THR A 167 7.47 31.07 -9.22
CA THR A 167 8.72 31.70 -9.64
C THR A 167 9.54 30.76 -10.52
N VAL A 168 9.63 29.47 -10.15
CA VAL A 168 10.31 28.44 -10.94
C VAL A 168 9.65 28.32 -12.32
N ILE A 169 8.34 28.15 -12.38
CA ILE A 169 7.58 28.06 -13.63
C ILE A 169 7.78 29.33 -14.48
N THR A 170 7.68 30.51 -13.88
CA THR A 170 7.87 31.78 -14.59
C THR A 170 9.26 31.86 -15.24
N ARG A 171 10.31 31.36 -14.56
CA ARG A 171 11.66 31.30 -15.14
C ARG A 171 11.75 30.30 -16.29
N LEU A 172 11.16 29.12 -16.16
CA LEU A 172 11.12 28.13 -17.25
C LEU A 172 10.41 28.68 -18.49
N MET A 173 9.32 29.42 -18.30
CA MET A 173 8.55 30.05 -19.37
C MET A 173 9.32 31.14 -20.14
N GLN A 174 10.47 31.62 -19.65
CA GLN A 174 11.32 32.56 -20.38
C GLN A 174 12.07 31.87 -21.53
N GLU A 175 12.34 30.56 -21.43
CA GLU A 175 13.02 29.77 -22.46
C GLU A 175 12.24 28.47 -22.80
N PRO A 176 10.99 28.56 -23.28
CA PRO A 176 10.08 27.40 -23.42
C PRO A 176 10.45 26.42 -24.54
N LYS A 177 11.47 26.73 -25.35
CA LYS A 177 12.04 25.79 -26.33
C LYS A 177 13.17 24.95 -25.74
N ARG A 178 13.76 25.43 -24.65
CA ARG A 178 14.86 24.77 -23.95
C ARG A 178 14.33 23.82 -22.86
N TYR A 179 13.25 24.21 -22.20
CA TYR A 179 12.57 23.48 -21.13
C TYR A 179 11.26 22.87 -21.62
#